data_AF-A0A918JS40-F1
#
_entry.id   AF-A0A918JS40-F1
#
_cell.length_a   1.000
_cell.length_b   1.000
_cell.length_c   1.000
_cell.angle_alpha   90.00
_cell.angle_beta   90.00
_cell.angle_gamma   90.00
#
_symmetry.space_group_name_H-M   'P 1'
#
loop_
_entity.id
_entity.type
_entity.pdbx_description
1 polymer ?
#
loop_
_entity_poly.entity_id
_entity_poly.type
_entity_poly.pdbx_seq_one_letter_code
_entity_poly.pdbx_strand_id
1 'polypeptide(L)'
;MFLKKKEISQIDPQQRELYEHARKRVVEKKKLFRHFIVLIVGSVFFILLNLVFGYGKGITFFGTDWFVIAILFWTFFFAIHFCNVWLFSAFMGKEWSDRQITRLVAKQKEEIILLQKDVDLMYPKEELIKKKEDFIQERISKPVEKPEKPNRVITMIAAAGENNALGKNDDLIWHLPDDFKRFKKLTTGHHIIMGRKTFETFPKLLPDRKHVVITRDRYYQAEGAVVVHSMKDALDVSRRDQQPFIIGGGEIYKMGMEYADCIELTRVHETFEADTFFPEIDPKVWVMVKEEFHDIDEKHKYPFTYLTYKRKS
;
A
#
# COMPACT_ATOMS: atom_id res chain seq x y z
N MET A 1 -26.92 -12.01 38.53
CA MET A 1 -27.26 -12.50 37.19
C MET A 1 -26.17 -12.04 36.22
N PHE A 2 -25.12 -12.83 36.07
CA PHE A 2 -23.96 -12.46 35.24
C PHE A 2 -24.21 -12.88 33.79
N LEU A 3 -24.31 -11.90 32.89
CA LEU A 3 -24.38 -12.11 31.45
C LEU A 3 -23.02 -12.68 30.97
N LYS A 4 -22.99 -13.96 30.62
CA LYS A 4 -21.90 -14.57 29.85
C LYS A 4 -21.81 -13.83 28.51
N LYS A 5 -20.76 -13.02 28.36
CA LYS A 5 -20.34 -12.46 27.08
C LYS A 5 -20.04 -13.64 26.15
N LYS A 6 -20.81 -13.78 25.06
CA LYS A 6 -20.59 -14.80 24.04
C LYS A 6 -19.29 -14.43 23.32
N GLU A 7 -18.20 -15.11 23.64
CA GLU A 7 -16.96 -15.02 22.86
C GLU A 7 -17.27 -15.43 21.44
N ILE A 8 -17.18 -14.47 20.52
CA ILE A 8 -17.17 -14.75 19.09
C ILE A 8 -15.83 -15.43 18.85
N SER A 9 -15.86 -16.74 18.59
CA SER A 9 -14.65 -17.53 18.33
C SER A 9 -13.95 -16.95 17.09
N GLN A 10 -12.93 -16.13 17.30
CA GLN A 10 -11.95 -15.83 16.28
C GLN A 10 -11.27 -17.16 15.98
N ILE A 11 -11.52 -17.71 14.78
CA ILE A 11 -10.83 -18.91 14.33
C ILE A 11 -9.33 -18.62 14.43
N ASP A 12 -8.61 -19.44 15.21
CA ASP A 12 -7.17 -19.36 15.40
C ASP A 12 -6.49 -19.30 14.01
N PRO A 13 -5.57 -18.34 13.75
CA PRO A 13 -4.84 -18.26 12.47
C PRO A 13 -4.30 -19.61 11.98
N GLN A 14 -3.90 -20.51 12.89
CA GLN A 14 -3.46 -21.87 12.56
C GLN A 14 -4.61 -22.75 12.05
N GLN A 15 -5.79 -22.69 12.68
CA GLN A 15 -6.99 -23.40 12.24
C GLN A 15 -7.46 -22.93 10.86
N ARG A 16 -7.37 -21.63 10.59
CA ARG A 16 -7.70 -21.06 9.27
C ARG A 16 -6.78 -21.60 8.18
N GLU A 17 -5.47 -21.64 8.44
CA GLU A 17 -4.50 -22.16 7.48
C GLU A 17 -4.70 -23.66 7.19
N LEU A 18 -4.98 -24.46 8.23
CA LEU A 18 -5.34 -25.88 8.09
C LEU A 18 -6.57 -26.06 7.21
N TYR A 19 -7.60 -25.23 7.40
CA TYR A 19 -8.81 -25.25 6.60
C TYR A 19 -8.56 -24.86 5.14
N GLU A 20 -7.80 -23.80 4.90
CA GLU A 20 -7.45 -23.35 3.54
C GLU A 20 -6.62 -24.40 2.79
N HIS A 21 -5.66 -25.05 3.46
CA HIS A 21 -4.88 -26.15 2.90
C HIS A 21 -5.78 -27.36 2.56
N ALA A 22 -6.64 -27.78 3.50
CA ALA A 22 -7.58 -28.87 3.25
C ALA A 22 -8.51 -28.58 2.06
N ARG A 23 -9.01 -27.35 1.95
CA ARG A 23 -9.84 -26.90 0.82
C ARG A 23 -9.09 -26.97 -0.50
N LYS A 24 -7.84 -26.48 -0.56
CA LYS A 24 -7.00 -26.57 -1.77
C LYS A 24 -6.80 -28.02 -2.21
N ARG A 25 -6.52 -28.92 -1.27
CA ARG A 25 -6.38 -30.37 -1.53
C ARG A 25 -7.64 -31.01 -2.11
N VAL A 26 -8.82 -30.63 -1.61
CA VAL A 26 -10.10 -31.11 -2.16
C VAL A 26 -10.28 -30.65 -3.62
N VAL A 27 -9.92 -29.40 -3.93
CA VAL A 27 -10.02 -28.86 -5.30
C VAL A 27 -9.06 -29.57 -6.25
N GLU A 28 -7.81 -29.81 -5.85
CA GLU A 28 -6.83 -30.56 -6.67
C GLU A 28 -7.30 -31.97 -6.99
N LYS A 29 -7.80 -32.72 -5.99
CA LYS A 29 -8.35 -34.07 -6.19
C LYS A 29 -9.56 -34.06 -7.12
N LYS A 30 -10.46 -33.08 -7.00
CA LYS A 30 -11.60 -32.90 -7.92
C LYS A 30 -11.13 -32.61 -9.36
N LYS A 31 -10.10 -31.77 -9.53
CA LYS A 31 -9.52 -31.48 -10.86
C LYS A 31 -8.91 -32.73 -11.48
N LEU A 32 -8.20 -33.55 -10.71
CA LEU A 32 -7.65 -34.82 -11.18
C LEU A 32 -8.75 -35.77 -11.67
N PHE A 33 -9.82 -35.93 -10.87
CA PHE A 33 -10.97 -36.77 -11.25
C PHE A 33 -11.67 -36.28 -12.53
N ARG A 34 -11.82 -34.96 -12.69
CA ARG A 34 -12.33 -34.37 -13.94
C ARG A 34 -11.44 -34.70 -15.13
N HIS A 35 -10.11 -34.60 -15.00
CA HIS A 35 -9.19 -34.98 -16.09
C HIS A 35 -9.28 -36.48 -16.40
N PHE A 36 -9.48 -37.33 -15.40
CA PHE A 36 -9.68 -38.77 -15.60
C PHE A 36 -10.95 -39.07 -16.41
N ILE A 37 -12.06 -38.41 -16.10
CA ILE A 37 -13.30 -38.54 -16.88
C ILE A 37 -13.08 -38.10 -18.33
N VAL A 38 -12.43 -36.95 -18.53
CA VAL A 38 -12.10 -36.43 -19.87
C VAL A 38 -11.21 -37.40 -20.65
N LEU A 39 -10.25 -38.05 -19.98
CA LEU A 39 -9.40 -39.07 -20.60
C LEU A 39 -10.21 -40.27 -21.10
N ILE A 40 -11.14 -40.78 -20.28
CA ILE A 40 -11.99 -41.92 -20.66
C ILE A 40 -12.88 -41.54 -21.84
N VAL A 41 -13.61 -40.43 -21.73
CA VAL A 41 -14.53 -39.96 -22.78
C VAL A 41 -13.78 -39.65 -24.07
N GLY A 42 -12.63 -38.99 -23.97
CA GLY A 42 -11.77 -38.67 -25.10
C GLY A 42 -11.19 -39.91 -25.78
N SER A 43 -10.81 -40.94 -25.02
CA SER A 43 -10.31 -42.20 -25.56
C SER A 43 -11.41 -42.95 -26.33
N VAL A 44 -12.61 -43.05 -25.78
CA VAL A 44 -13.77 -43.64 -26.46
C VAL A 44 -14.12 -42.85 -27.72
N PHE A 45 -14.07 -41.52 -27.66
CA PHE A 45 -14.32 -40.65 -28.80
C PHE A 45 -13.31 -40.87 -29.93
N PHE A 46 -12.01 -40.92 -29.65
CA PHE A 46 -10.99 -41.18 -30.66
C PHE A 46 -11.12 -42.57 -31.31
N ILE A 47 -11.50 -43.59 -30.53
CA ILE A 47 -11.78 -44.93 -31.05
C ILE A 47 -12.99 -44.88 -32.02
N LEU A 48 -14.08 -44.23 -31.62
CA LEU A 48 -15.28 -44.09 -32.46
C LEU A 48 -14.98 -43.28 -33.74
N LEU A 49 -14.18 -42.23 -33.64
CA LEU A 49 -13.81 -41.36 -34.77
C LEU A 49 -13.05 -42.14 -35.86
N ASN A 50 -12.15 -43.03 -35.45
CA ASN A 50 -11.45 -43.91 -36.38
C ASN A 50 -12.35 -45.06 -36.89
N LEU A 51 -13.08 -45.74 -35.99
CA LEU A 51 -13.81 -46.96 -36.31
C LEU A 51 -15.08 -46.70 -37.13
N VAL A 52 -15.88 -45.71 -36.71
CA VAL A 52 -17.21 -45.41 -37.30
C VAL A 52 -17.08 -44.43 -38.46
N PHE A 53 -16.34 -43.34 -38.26
CA PHE A 53 -16.24 -42.26 -39.26
C PHE A 53 -15.08 -42.44 -40.25
N GLY A 54 -14.20 -43.42 -40.02
CA GLY A 54 -13.06 -43.70 -40.88
C GLY A 54 -12.01 -42.59 -40.92
N TYR A 55 -12.04 -41.68 -39.95
CA TYR A 55 -11.15 -40.54 -39.91
C TYR A 55 -9.72 -40.97 -39.58
N GLY A 56 -8.76 -40.58 -40.43
CA GLY A 56 -7.36 -40.95 -40.29
C GLY A 56 -7.05 -42.42 -40.58
N LYS A 57 -7.96 -43.17 -41.23
CA LYS A 57 -7.68 -44.53 -41.72
C LYS A 57 -6.47 -44.50 -42.66
N GLY A 58 -5.44 -45.29 -42.33
CA GLY A 58 -4.16 -45.37 -43.06
C GLY A 58 -3.04 -44.48 -42.50
N ILE A 59 -3.35 -43.55 -41.58
CA ILE A 59 -2.33 -42.78 -40.88
C ILE A 59 -1.79 -43.62 -39.72
N THR A 60 -0.60 -44.16 -39.93
CA THR A 60 0.14 -44.90 -38.90
C THR A 60 1.40 -44.13 -38.54
N PHE A 61 1.71 -44.09 -37.26
CA PHE A 61 2.98 -43.59 -36.74
C PHE A 61 3.65 -44.76 -36.03
N PHE A 62 4.90 -45.06 -36.39
CA PHE A 62 5.65 -46.21 -35.85
C PHE A 62 4.89 -47.55 -35.97
N GLY A 63 4.15 -47.75 -37.07
CA GLY A 63 3.36 -48.97 -37.29
C GLY A 63 2.10 -49.10 -36.43
N THR A 64 1.74 -48.05 -35.69
CA THR A 64 0.56 -48.00 -34.81
C THR A 64 -0.42 -46.95 -35.33
N ASP A 65 -1.72 -47.22 -35.23
CA ASP A 65 -2.76 -46.27 -35.66
C ASP A 65 -2.67 -44.94 -34.89
N TRP A 66 -2.93 -43.83 -35.58
CA TRP A 66 -2.82 -42.48 -35.03
C TRP A 66 -3.61 -42.28 -33.72
N PHE A 67 -4.79 -42.90 -33.58
CA PHE A 67 -5.65 -42.73 -32.41
C PHE A 67 -5.06 -43.41 -31.16
N VAL A 68 -4.32 -44.52 -31.33
CA VAL A 68 -3.65 -45.20 -30.21
C VAL A 68 -2.52 -44.32 -29.68
N ILE A 69 -1.77 -43.66 -30.56
CA ILE A 69 -0.71 -42.72 -30.16
C ILE A 69 -1.30 -41.47 -29.51
N ALA A 70 -2.43 -40.96 -30.01
CA ALA A 70 -3.13 -39.86 -29.36
C ALA A 70 -3.58 -40.24 -27.94
N ILE A 71 -4.12 -41.44 -27.75
CA ILE A 71 -4.50 -41.97 -26.42
C ILE A 71 -3.25 -42.11 -25.53
N LEU A 72 -2.17 -42.71 -26.01
CA LEU A 72 -0.91 -42.86 -25.24
C LEU A 72 -0.32 -41.52 -24.81
N PHE A 73 -0.34 -40.52 -25.68
CA PHE A 73 0.10 -39.17 -25.33
C PHE A 73 -0.80 -38.58 -24.25
N TRP A 74 -2.11 -38.75 -24.38
CA TRP A 74 -3.06 -38.23 -23.40
C TRP A 74 -2.97 -38.94 -22.04
N THR A 75 -2.75 -40.26 -22.03
CA THR A 75 -2.53 -41.02 -20.79
C THR A 75 -1.24 -40.61 -20.10
N PHE A 76 -0.18 -40.26 -20.84
CA PHE A 76 1.07 -39.76 -20.28
C PHE A 76 0.89 -38.44 -19.51
N PHE A 77 0.17 -37.45 -20.08
CA PHE A 77 -0.13 -36.20 -19.37
C PHE A 77 -0.99 -36.43 -18.13
N PHE A 78 -1.96 -37.34 -18.22
CA PHE A 78 -2.75 -37.73 -17.05
C PHE A 78 -1.88 -38.37 -15.96
N ALA A 79 -0.93 -39.24 -16.32
CA ALA A 79 -0.01 -39.88 -15.40
C ALA A 79 0.89 -38.84 -14.69
N ILE A 80 1.41 -37.85 -15.41
CA ILE A 80 2.17 -36.74 -14.80
C ILE A 80 1.31 -35.99 -13.79
N HIS A 81 0.10 -35.61 -14.17
CA HIS A 81 -0.82 -34.88 -13.29
C HIS A 81 -1.22 -35.71 -12.06
N PHE A 82 -1.44 -37.01 -12.22
CA PHE A 82 -1.70 -37.96 -11.14
C PHE A 82 -0.52 -38.03 -10.16
N CYS A 83 0.71 -38.22 -10.66
CA CYS A 83 1.91 -38.23 -9.84
C CYS A 83 2.10 -36.92 -9.07
N ASN A 84 1.86 -35.76 -9.69
CA ASN A 84 1.96 -34.46 -9.03
C ASN A 84 0.94 -34.33 -7.88
N VAL A 85 -0.33 -34.67 -8.13
CA VAL A 85 -1.41 -34.51 -7.14
C VAL A 85 -1.34 -35.54 -6.02
N TRP A 86 -0.79 -36.74 -6.26
CA TRP A 86 -0.85 -37.84 -5.30
C TRP A 86 0.52 -38.24 -4.69
N LEU A 87 1.58 -38.35 -5.50
CA LEU A 87 2.92 -38.73 -5.02
C LEU A 87 3.69 -37.53 -4.45
N PHE A 88 3.82 -36.45 -5.23
CA PHE A 88 4.64 -35.31 -4.82
C PHE A 88 4.04 -34.54 -3.64
N SER A 89 2.72 -34.41 -3.58
CA SER A 89 2.04 -33.77 -2.45
C SER A 89 2.02 -34.60 -1.16
N ALA A 90 2.18 -35.93 -1.26
CA ALA A 90 2.35 -36.80 -0.10
C ALA A 90 3.78 -36.75 0.46
N PHE A 91 4.77 -36.55 -0.42
CA PHE A 91 6.19 -36.47 -0.04
C PHE A 91 6.62 -35.07 0.41
N MET A 92 6.15 -34.00 -0.24
CA MET A 92 6.45 -32.58 0.07
C MET A 92 5.19 -31.84 0.55
N GLY A 93 4.43 -32.46 1.45
CA GLY A 93 3.26 -31.84 2.08
C GLY A 93 3.62 -30.73 3.07
N LYS A 94 2.60 -30.13 3.70
CA LYS A 94 2.74 -29.06 4.70
C LYS A 94 3.77 -29.42 5.80
N GLU A 95 3.69 -30.62 6.35
CA GLU A 95 4.62 -31.06 7.40
C GLU A 95 6.08 -31.06 6.96
N TRP A 96 6.36 -31.43 5.71
CA TRP A 96 7.73 -31.41 5.19
C TRP A 96 8.21 -29.97 5.04
N SER A 97 7.38 -29.08 4.49
CA SER A 97 7.66 -27.65 4.38
C SER A 97 7.90 -27.02 5.75
N ASP A 98 7.03 -27.30 6.73
CA ASP A 98 7.12 -26.78 8.09
C ASP A 98 8.41 -27.25 8.78
N ARG A 99 8.81 -28.51 8.57
CA ARG A 99 10.11 -29.02 9.06
C ARG A 99 11.29 -28.30 8.42
N GLN A 100 11.25 -28.02 7.11
CA GLN A 100 12.32 -27.26 6.46
C GLN A 100 12.39 -25.83 6.97
N ILE A 101 11.25 -25.15 7.08
CA ILE A 101 11.17 -23.77 7.62
C ILE A 101 11.69 -23.74 9.05
N THR A 102 11.23 -24.66 9.91
CA THR A 102 11.68 -24.75 11.30
C THR A 102 13.19 -24.93 11.39
N ARG A 103 13.76 -25.80 10.54
CA ARG A 103 15.21 -26.02 10.47
C ARG A 103 15.97 -24.77 10.03
N LEU A 104 15.45 -24.02 9.05
CA LEU A 104 16.05 -22.78 8.56
C LEU A 104 16.00 -21.67 9.62
N VAL A 105 14.85 -21.49 10.28
CA VAL A 105 14.68 -20.53 11.37
C VAL A 105 15.61 -20.84 12.53
N ALA A 106 15.79 -22.12 12.88
CA ALA A 106 16.74 -22.53 13.92
C ALA A 106 18.19 -22.11 13.57
N LYS A 107 18.64 -22.35 12.33
CA LYS A 107 19.96 -21.92 11.86
C LYS A 107 20.12 -20.39 11.89
N GLN A 108 19.11 -19.65 11.44
CA GLN A 108 19.16 -18.18 11.50
C GLN A 108 19.21 -17.67 12.93
N LYS A 109 18.51 -18.30 13.87
CA LYS A 109 18.59 -17.93 15.29
C LYS A 109 19.99 -18.15 15.86
N GLU A 110 20.64 -19.26 15.51
CA GLU A 110 22.03 -19.51 15.92
C GLU A 110 22.98 -18.44 15.35
N GLU A 111 22.82 -18.07 14.08
CA GLU A 111 23.61 -17.02 13.44
C GLU A 111 23.38 -15.65 14.09
N ILE A 112 22.13 -15.29 14.40
CA ILE A 112 21.80 -14.06 15.13
C ILE A 112 22.45 -14.05 16.52
N ILE A 113 22.49 -15.18 17.23
CA ILE A 113 23.15 -15.28 18.54
C ILE A 113 24.65 -15.04 18.41
N LEU A 114 25.30 -15.60 17.37
CA LEU A 114 26.72 -15.37 17.10
C LEU A 114 26.99 -13.91 16.76
N LEU A 115 26.21 -13.32 15.85
CA LEU A 115 26.33 -11.91 15.51
C LEU A 115 26.10 -11.01 16.72
N GLN A 116 25.12 -11.32 17.57
CA GLN A 116 24.89 -10.55 18.80
C GLN A 116 26.09 -10.64 19.74
N LYS A 117 26.74 -11.81 19.83
CA LYS A 117 27.96 -11.99 20.62
C LYS A 117 29.12 -11.16 20.05
N ASP A 118 29.29 -11.14 18.74
CA ASP A 118 30.33 -10.34 18.08
C ASP A 118 30.08 -8.84 18.26
N VAL A 119 28.82 -8.41 18.17
CA VAL A 119 28.42 -7.02 18.46
C VAL A 119 28.69 -6.67 19.92
N ASP A 120 28.31 -7.53 20.87
CA ASP A 120 28.55 -7.30 22.30
C ASP A 120 30.07 -7.27 22.63
N LEU A 121 30.92 -7.97 21.86
CA LEU A 121 32.38 -7.91 21.96
C LEU A 121 32.98 -6.63 21.35
N MET A 122 32.51 -6.21 20.17
CA MET A 122 32.99 -5.00 19.50
C MET A 122 32.49 -3.71 20.16
N TYR A 123 31.30 -3.75 20.76
CA TYR A 123 30.64 -2.63 21.40
C TYR A 123 30.08 -3.06 22.77
N PRO A 124 30.93 -3.12 23.80
CA PRO A 124 30.51 -3.50 25.14
C PRO A 124 29.36 -2.63 25.63
N LYS A 125 28.33 -3.24 26.22
CA LYS A 125 27.13 -2.52 26.68
C LYS A 125 27.49 -1.46 27.72
N GLU A 126 28.48 -1.73 28.55
CA GLU A 126 29.00 -0.81 29.56
C GLU A 126 29.58 0.45 28.90
N GLU A 127 30.25 0.32 27.76
CA GLU A 127 30.80 1.45 27.01
C GLU A 127 29.68 2.26 26.33
N LEU A 128 28.65 1.58 25.80
CA LEU A 128 27.46 2.24 25.24
C LEU A 128 26.65 2.97 26.33
N ILE A 129 26.52 2.37 27.51
CA ILE A 129 25.86 2.97 28.68
C ILE A 129 26.66 4.18 29.12
N LYS A 130 27.98 4.06 29.28
CA LYS A 130 28.85 5.17 29.65
C LYS A 130 28.78 6.30 28.63
N LYS A 131 28.85 6.00 27.32
CA LYS A 131 28.72 7.01 26.26
C LYS A 131 27.36 7.69 26.25
N LYS A 132 26.29 6.95 26.60
CA LYS A 132 24.93 7.49 26.76
C LYS A 132 24.83 8.36 28.02
N GLU A 133 25.43 7.95 29.12
CA GLU A 133 25.49 8.71 30.37
C GLU A 133 26.30 9.99 30.18
N ASP A 134 27.47 9.91 29.55
CA ASP A 134 28.32 11.04 29.17
C ASP A 134 27.55 12.00 28.26
N PHE A 135 26.84 11.48 27.25
CA PHE A 135 25.98 12.30 26.37
C PHE A 135 24.82 12.97 27.13
N ILE A 136 24.18 12.27 28.06
CA ILE A 136 23.12 12.82 28.91
C ILE A 136 23.68 13.90 29.83
N GLN A 137 24.83 13.67 30.45
CA GLN A 137 25.49 14.63 31.34
C GLN A 137 25.95 15.88 30.59
N GLU A 138 26.48 15.73 29.37
CA GLU A 138 26.79 16.87 28.50
C GLU A 138 25.54 17.68 28.15
N ARG A 139 24.39 17.02 27.97
CA ARG A 139 23.11 17.67 27.68
C ARG A 139 22.48 18.36 28.89
N ILE A 140 22.68 17.80 30.09
CA ILE A 140 22.15 18.35 31.35
C ILE A 140 23.00 19.53 31.84
N SER A 141 24.31 19.50 31.59
CA SER A 141 25.26 20.57 32.00
C SER A 141 25.21 21.80 31.09
N LYS A 142 24.73 21.66 29.85
CA LYS A 142 24.37 22.80 29.01
C LYS A 142 23.02 23.37 29.51
N PRO A 143 22.89 24.69 29.70
CA PRO A 143 21.59 25.30 29.96
C PRO A 143 20.61 24.85 28.88
N VAL A 144 19.41 24.42 29.29
CA VAL A 144 18.31 24.23 28.34
C VAL A 144 17.94 25.62 27.84
N GLU A 145 18.62 26.09 26.80
CA GLU A 145 17.98 26.97 25.84
C GLU A 145 16.70 26.24 25.44
N LYS A 146 15.54 26.86 25.70
CA LYS A 146 14.28 26.44 25.09
C LYS A 146 14.61 26.11 23.64
N PRO A 147 14.29 24.91 23.13
CA PRO A 147 14.52 24.65 21.72
C PRO A 147 13.74 25.74 20.99
N GLU A 148 14.47 26.66 20.36
CA GLU A 148 13.86 27.65 19.49
C GLU A 148 12.96 26.86 18.57
N LYS A 149 11.66 27.25 18.50
CA LYS A 149 10.78 26.74 17.47
C LYS A 149 11.59 26.86 16.18
N PRO A 150 11.91 25.76 15.47
CA PRO A 150 12.48 25.91 14.15
C PRO A 150 11.54 26.85 13.41
N ASN A 151 12.10 27.87 12.75
CA ASN A 151 11.35 28.89 12.03
C ASN A 151 10.71 28.27 10.78
N ARG A 152 9.83 27.29 11.00
CA ARG A 152 9.15 26.49 10.01
C ARG A 152 7.75 27.05 9.82
N VAL A 153 7.33 27.13 8.57
CA VAL A 153 6.00 27.59 8.17
C VAL A 153 5.23 26.39 7.65
N ILE A 154 4.25 25.92 8.41
CA ILE A 154 3.40 24.80 8.00
C ILE A 154 2.36 25.35 7.03
N THR A 155 2.36 24.87 5.79
CA THR A 155 1.48 25.39 4.74
C THR A 155 0.44 24.34 4.35
N MET A 156 -0.85 24.71 4.35
CA MET A 156 -1.86 23.93 3.62
C MET A 156 -1.90 24.42 2.17
N ILE A 157 -1.93 23.51 1.21
CA ILE A 157 -2.08 23.86 -0.22
C ILE A 157 -3.22 23.05 -0.82
N ALA A 158 -4.19 23.74 -1.43
CA ALA A 158 -5.40 23.13 -1.97
C ALA A 158 -5.93 23.90 -3.17
N ALA A 159 -6.70 23.23 -4.03
CA ALA A 159 -7.59 23.87 -4.99
C ALA A 159 -9.03 23.53 -4.60
N ALA A 160 -9.92 24.52 -4.52
CA ALA A 160 -11.32 24.32 -4.14
C ALA A 160 -12.26 25.20 -4.96
N GLY A 161 -13.45 24.66 -5.29
CA GLY A 161 -14.54 25.42 -5.92
C GLY A 161 -15.16 26.46 -4.99
N GLU A 162 -16.07 27.30 -5.47
CA GLU A 162 -16.69 28.39 -4.69
C GLU A 162 -17.37 27.89 -3.41
N ASN A 163 -17.98 26.71 -3.48
CA ASN A 163 -18.61 26.00 -2.36
C ASN A 163 -17.64 25.15 -1.51
N ASN A 164 -16.33 25.43 -1.56
CA ASN A 164 -15.26 24.65 -0.93
C ASN A 164 -15.16 23.18 -1.39
N ALA A 165 -15.80 22.80 -2.50
CA ALA A 165 -15.63 21.47 -3.08
C ALA A 165 -14.15 21.20 -3.41
N LEU A 166 -13.64 20.02 -3.08
CA LEU A 166 -12.28 19.58 -3.42
C LEU A 166 -12.27 18.51 -4.52
N GLY A 167 -13.18 17.54 -4.42
CA GLY A 167 -13.17 16.35 -5.27
C GLY A 167 -14.43 15.50 -5.08
N LYS A 168 -14.64 14.58 -6.01
CA LYS A 168 -15.74 13.61 -5.99
C LYS A 168 -15.20 12.25 -6.39
N ASN A 169 -15.59 11.18 -5.69
CA ASN A 169 -15.15 9.81 -5.98
C ASN A 169 -13.63 9.65 -6.05
N ASP A 170 -12.91 10.29 -5.11
CA ASP A 170 -11.45 10.29 -5.03
C ASP A 170 -10.72 10.93 -6.24
N ASP A 171 -11.42 11.70 -7.08
CA ASP A 171 -10.81 12.46 -8.20
C ASP A 171 -11.10 13.98 -8.13
N LEU A 172 -10.26 14.77 -8.78
CA LEU A 172 -10.45 16.21 -8.96
C LEU A 172 -11.52 16.47 -10.04
N ILE A 173 -12.43 17.40 -9.76
CA ILE A 173 -13.60 17.67 -10.63
C ILE A 173 -13.24 18.54 -11.84
N TRP A 174 -12.05 19.14 -11.83
CA TRP A 174 -11.55 20.05 -12.87
C TRP A 174 -10.11 19.73 -13.27
N HIS A 175 -9.72 20.25 -14.42
CA HIS A 175 -8.35 20.21 -14.90
C HIS A 175 -7.79 21.63 -15.03
N LEU A 176 -6.84 21.98 -14.16
CA LEU A 176 -6.19 23.30 -14.14
C LEU A 176 -4.67 23.15 -14.24
N PRO A 177 -4.11 23.09 -15.47
CA PRO A 177 -2.68 22.89 -15.69
C PRO A 177 -1.77 23.86 -14.93
N ASP A 178 -2.15 25.14 -14.82
CA ASP A 178 -1.32 26.12 -14.11
C ASP A 178 -1.36 25.95 -12.59
N ASP A 179 -2.48 25.48 -12.02
CA ASP A 179 -2.54 25.07 -10.62
C ASP A 179 -1.62 23.88 -10.34
N PHE A 180 -1.59 22.87 -11.23
CA PHE A 180 -0.64 21.76 -11.09
C PHE A 180 0.82 22.22 -11.16
N LYS A 181 1.14 23.19 -12.03
CA LYS A 181 2.49 23.78 -12.08
C LYS A 181 2.81 24.54 -10.79
N ARG A 182 1.86 25.30 -10.25
CA ARG A 182 1.99 26.02 -8.97
C ARG A 182 2.22 25.04 -7.82
N PHE A 183 1.39 24.01 -7.70
CA PHE A 183 1.54 22.94 -6.73
C PHE A 183 2.92 22.29 -6.81
N LYS A 184 3.37 21.92 -8.02
CA LYS A 184 4.71 21.34 -8.23
C LYS A 184 5.80 22.33 -7.78
N LYS A 185 5.73 23.59 -8.22
CA LYS A 185 6.73 24.62 -7.90
C LYS A 185 6.86 24.84 -6.40
N LEU A 186 5.74 24.91 -5.68
CA LEU A 186 5.73 25.18 -4.24
C LEU A 186 6.17 23.97 -3.41
N THR A 187 5.79 22.77 -3.81
CA THR A 187 6.00 21.55 -2.98
C THR A 187 7.32 20.82 -3.26
N THR A 188 8.01 21.13 -4.37
CA THR A 188 9.26 20.45 -4.73
C THR A 188 10.35 20.68 -3.67
N GLY A 189 11.03 19.62 -3.26
CA GLY A 189 12.07 19.65 -2.20
C GLY A 189 11.52 19.50 -0.78
N HIS A 190 10.19 19.52 -0.61
CA HIS A 190 9.52 19.51 0.69
C HIS A 190 8.80 18.20 0.99
N HIS A 191 8.38 18.04 2.24
CA HIS A 191 7.48 16.98 2.69
C HIS A 191 6.05 17.35 2.31
N ILE A 192 5.35 16.39 1.73
CA ILE A 192 3.92 16.48 1.44
C ILE A 192 3.16 15.50 2.33
N ILE A 193 2.30 16.05 3.18
CA ILE A 193 1.53 15.35 4.19
C ILE A 193 0.12 15.15 3.65
N MET A 194 -0.30 13.89 3.58
CA MET A 194 -1.59 13.53 3.01
C MET A 194 -2.25 12.35 3.71
N GLY A 195 -3.52 12.12 3.40
CA GLY A 195 -4.27 10.96 3.88
C GLY A 195 -4.09 9.77 2.94
N ARG A 196 -4.33 8.56 3.46
CA ARG A 196 -4.25 7.30 2.69
C ARG A 196 -4.96 7.38 1.33
N LYS A 197 -6.22 7.81 1.31
CA LYS A 197 -7.01 7.90 0.07
C LYS A 197 -6.38 8.82 -0.96
N THR A 198 -5.92 10.00 -0.56
CA THR A 198 -5.23 10.95 -1.44
C THR A 198 -3.91 10.39 -1.98
N PHE A 199 -3.19 9.60 -1.18
CA PHE A 199 -1.98 8.94 -1.65
C PHE A 199 -2.29 7.86 -2.70
N GLU A 200 -3.37 7.10 -2.51
CA GLU A 200 -3.80 6.02 -3.41
C GLU A 200 -4.27 6.51 -4.79
N THR A 201 -4.58 7.80 -4.95
CA THR A 201 -4.97 8.38 -6.25
C THR A 201 -3.76 8.73 -7.11
N PHE A 202 -2.55 8.79 -6.53
CA PHE A 202 -1.36 9.09 -7.30
C PHE A 202 -0.95 7.89 -8.17
N PRO A 203 -0.82 8.07 -9.49
CA PRO A 203 -0.38 6.98 -10.37
C PRO A 203 1.09 6.59 -10.12
N LYS A 204 1.87 7.50 -9.55
CA LYS A 204 3.26 7.31 -9.14
C LYS A 204 3.65 8.35 -8.09
N LEU A 205 4.69 8.05 -7.33
CA LEU A 205 5.30 9.02 -6.43
C LEU A 205 5.72 10.27 -7.19
N LEU A 206 5.48 11.40 -6.56
CA LEU A 206 5.86 12.70 -7.05
C LEU A 206 7.38 12.91 -6.87
N PRO A 207 8.15 13.18 -7.93
CA PRO A 207 9.61 13.31 -7.81
C PRO A 207 9.99 14.47 -6.90
N ASP A 208 11.15 14.32 -6.25
CA ASP A 208 11.78 15.30 -5.36
C ASP A 208 10.90 15.74 -4.19
N ARG A 209 9.96 14.89 -3.76
CA ARG A 209 9.02 15.13 -2.66
C ARG A 209 8.97 13.95 -1.72
N LYS A 210 9.06 14.23 -0.43
CA LYS A 210 8.93 13.20 0.62
C LYS A 210 7.46 13.03 0.97
N HIS A 211 6.92 11.85 0.71
CA HIS A 211 5.52 11.56 0.96
C HIS A 211 5.34 11.11 2.41
N VAL A 212 4.41 11.75 3.12
CA VAL A 212 4.05 11.39 4.49
C VAL A 212 2.55 11.07 4.51
N VAL A 213 2.21 9.82 4.79
CA VAL A 213 0.84 9.31 4.70
C VAL A 213 0.27 9.07 6.09
N ILE A 214 -0.81 9.76 6.42
CA ILE A 214 -1.55 9.59 7.66
C ILE A 214 -2.66 8.55 7.45
N THR A 215 -2.68 7.52 8.29
CA THR A 215 -3.72 6.48 8.29
C THR A 215 -4.00 5.94 9.69
N ARG A 216 -5.23 5.48 9.92
CA ARG A 216 -5.61 4.76 11.15
C ARG A 216 -5.23 3.28 11.10
N ASP A 217 -5.00 2.75 9.90
CA ASP A 217 -4.58 1.36 9.71
C ASP A 217 -3.10 1.21 10.08
N ARG A 218 -2.84 0.48 11.17
CA ARG A 218 -1.49 0.23 11.70
C ARG A 218 -0.67 -0.75 10.85
N TYR A 219 -1.31 -1.47 9.94
CA TYR A 219 -0.67 -2.46 9.07
C TYR A 219 -0.46 -1.95 7.64
N TYR A 220 -0.98 -0.75 7.32
CA TYR A 220 -0.83 -0.17 6.01
C TYR A 220 0.63 0.15 5.70
N GLN A 221 1.07 -0.22 4.50
CA GLN A 221 2.41 0.05 3.98
C GLN A 221 2.26 0.83 2.68
N ALA A 222 3.09 1.84 2.50
CA ALA A 222 3.17 2.63 1.28
C ALA A 222 4.62 2.68 0.83
N GLU A 223 4.93 2.03 -0.29
CA GLU A 223 6.28 1.99 -0.83
C GLU A 223 6.75 3.41 -1.19
N GLY A 224 7.96 3.77 -0.73
CA GLY A 224 8.55 5.10 -0.95
C GLY A 224 7.89 6.26 -0.20
N ALA A 225 6.97 5.97 0.72
CA ALA A 225 6.36 6.97 1.61
C ALA A 225 6.53 6.60 3.09
N VAL A 226 6.50 7.62 3.96
CA VAL A 226 6.54 7.42 5.41
C VAL A 226 5.10 7.34 5.93
N VAL A 227 4.74 6.19 6.49
CA VAL A 227 3.41 5.99 7.09
C VAL A 227 3.43 6.41 8.57
N VAL A 228 2.46 7.23 8.97
CA VAL A 228 2.27 7.75 10.33
C VAL A 228 0.79 7.70 10.71
N HIS A 229 0.48 7.94 11.98
CA HIS A 229 -0.87 7.72 12.53
C HIS A 229 -1.49 8.95 13.20
N SER A 230 -0.81 10.09 13.15
CA SER A 230 -1.34 11.36 13.64
C SER A 230 -0.71 12.54 12.90
N MET A 231 -1.39 13.70 12.93
CA MET A 231 -0.84 14.95 12.41
C MET A 231 0.47 15.34 13.11
N LYS A 232 0.55 15.12 14.43
CA LYS A 232 1.75 15.40 15.21
C LYS A 232 2.94 14.57 14.75
N ASP A 233 2.74 13.26 14.52
CA ASP A 233 3.79 12.38 14.01
C ASP A 233 4.24 12.81 12.60
N ALA A 234 3.30 13.22 11.74
CA ALA A 234 3.62 13.72 10.40
C ALA A 234 4.51 14.98 10.45
N LEU A 235 4.19 15.91 11.36
CA LEU A 235 4.97 17.12 11.59
C LEU A 235 6.31 16.86 12.29
N ASP A 236 6.42 15.76 13.05
CA ASP A 236 7.67 15.33 13.66
C ASP A 236 8.61 14.68 12.64
N VAL A 237 8.08 13.85 11.74
CA VAL A 237 8.82 13.34 10.56
C VAL A 237 9.35 14.50 9.72
N SER A 238 8.55 15.55 9.57
CA SER A 238 8.87 16.73 8.76
C SER A 238 9.60 17.83 9.55
N ARG A 239 10.13 17.54 10.75
CA ARG A 239 10.67 18.57 11.67
C ARG A 239 11.87 19.36 11.12
N ARG A 240 12.65 18.75 10.22
CA ARG A 240 13.80 19.41 9.57
C ARG A 240 13.43 20.17 8.29
N ASP A 241 12.18 20.06 7.87
CA ASP A 241 11.66 20.83 6.75
C ASP A 241 11.22 22.22 7.22
N GLN A 242 11.69 23.25 6.52
CA GLN A 242 11.32 24.64 6.83
C GLN A 242 9.90 24.95 6.33
N GLN A 243 9.38 24.19 5.37
CA GLN A 243 8.07 24.44 4.78
C GLN A 243 7.36 23.13 4.38
N PRO A 244 6.94 22.30 5.35
CA PRO A 244 6.13 21.13 5.03
C PRO A 244 4.74 21.54 4.53
N PHE A 245 4.22 20.78 3.57
CA PHE A 245 2.92 21.04 2.95
C PHE A 245 1.90 19.99 3.34
N ILE A 246 0.73 20.42 3.83
CA ILE A 246 -0.44 19.58 4.01
C ILE A 246 -1.28 19.67 2.73
N ILE A 247 -1.47 18.54 2.06
CA ILE A 247 -2.09 18.48 0.73
C ILE A 247 -3.45 17.74 0.73
N GLY A 248 -4.00 17.47 1.92
CA GLY A 248 -5.33 16.90 2.10
C GLY A 248 -5.38 15.38 2.22
N GLY A 249 -6.51 14.70 2.03
CA GLY A 249 -7.84 15.23 1.70
C GLY A 249 -8.59 15.90 2.86
N GLY A 250 -9.91 15.97 2.76
CA GLY A 250 -10.77 16.77 3.66
C GLY A 250 -10.53 16.56 5.16
N GLU A 251 -10.40 15.31 5.65
CA GLU A 251 -10.09 15.04 7.06
C GLU A 251 -8.70 15.55 7.47
N ILE A 252 -7.71 15.43 6.59
CA ILE A 252 -6.34 15.88 6.85
C ILE A 252 -6.28 17.40 6.88
N TYR A 253 -6.99 18.09 5.99
CA TYR A 253 -7.12 19.55 6.06
C TYR A 253 -7.78 19.99 7.37
N LYS A 254 -8.86 19.34 7.80
CA LYS A 254 -9.51 19.64 9.09
C LYS A 254 -8.54 19.51 10.26
N MET A 255 -7.75 18.44 10.30
CA MET A 255 -6.70 18.28 11.31
C MET A 255 -5.59 19.34 11.16
N GLY A 256 -5.24 19.70 9.93
CA GLY A 256 -4.21 20.69 9.61
C GLY A 256 -4.55 22.12 10.03
N MET A 257 -5.84 22.46 10.11
CA MET A 257 -6.32 23.79 10.52
C MET A 257 -5.88 24.21 11.92
N GLU A 258 -5.46 23.29 12.80
CA GLU A 258 -4.92 23.63 14.12
C GLU A 258 -3.41 23.96 14.06
N TYR A 259 -2.69 23.42 13.08
CA TYR A 259 -1.22 23.46 13.02
C TYR A 259 -0.67 24.39 11.94
N ALA A 260 -1.44 24.67 10.88
CA ALA A 260 -0.97 25.44 9.74
C ALA A 260 -0.75 26.92 10.09
N ASP A 261 0.32 27.50 9.55
CA ASP A 261 0.65 28.93 9.63
C ASP A 261 0.21 29.68 8.37
N CYS A 262 0.15 28.98 7.24
CA CYS A 262 -0.18 29.52 5.92
C CYS A 262 -1.19 28.62 5.17
N ILE A 263 -2.03 29.22 4.33
CA ILE A 263 -2.87 28.51 3.36
C ILE A 263 -2.57 29.09 1.98
N GLU A 264 -2.18 28.23 1.05
CA GLU A 264 -2.06 28.50 -0.37
C GLU A 264 -3.26 27.87 -1.09
N LEU A 265 -4.31 28.66 -1.31
CA LEU A 265 -5.57 28.19 -1.89
C LEU A 265 -5.70 28.65 -3.33
N THR A 266 -6.07 27.74 -4.22
CA THR A 266 -6.57 28.09 -5.55
C THR A 266 -8.09 28.02 -5.51
N ARG A 267 -8.76 29.18 -5.58
CA ARG A 267 -10.23 29.27 -5.62
C ARG A 267 -10.69 29.19 -7.06
N VAL A 268 -11.41 28.13 -7.43
CA VAL A 268 -12.05 27.99 -8.74
C VAL A 268 -13.42 28.63 -8.65
N HIS A 269 -13.70 29.62 -9.50
CA HIS A 269 -14.94 30.43 -9.47
C HIS A 269 -16.11 29.69 -10.12
N GLU A 270 -16.38 28.49 -9.62
CA GLU A 270 -17.49 27.64 -10.03
C GLU A 270 -17.88 26.72 -8.86
N THR A 271 -19.16 26.34 -8.81
CA THR A 271 -19.69 25.41 -7.81
C THR A 271 -19.73 23.99 -8.37
N PHE A 272 -19.21 23.03 -7.61
CA PHE A 272 -19.15 21.63 -8.03
C PHE A 272 -19.86 20.71 -7.05
N GLU A 273 -20.44 19.63 -7.56
CA GLU A 273 -20.96 18.55 -6.72
C GLU A 273 -19.78 17.70 -6.21
N ALA A 274 -19.60 17.63 -4.89
CA ALA A 274 -18.45 17.00 -4.26
C ALA A 274 -18.86 16.20 -3.01
N ASP A 275 -18.07 15.18 -2.67
CA ASP A 275 -18.17 14.43 -1.41
C ASP A 275 -17.14 14.90 -0.37
N THR A 276 -16.15 15.65 -0.82
CA THR A 276 -15.01 16.10 -0.03
C THR A 276 -14.86 17.60 -0.16
N PHE A 277 -14.80 18.28 0.99
CA PHE A 277 -14.77 19.75 1.07
C PHE A 277 -13.57 20.25 1.85
N PHE A 278 -13.07 21.41 1.47
CA PHE A 278 -12.08 22.16 2.22
C PHE A 278 -12.74 22.77 3.47
N PRO A 279 -12.03 22.85 4.62
CA PRO A 279 -12.56 23.51 5.81
C PRO A 279 -12.88 24.98 5.57
N GLU A 280 -13.89 25.50 6.27
CA GLU A 280 -14.19 26.93 6.23
C GLU A 280 -13.02 27.74 6.81
N ILE A 281 -12.65 28.82 6.11
CA ILE A 281 -11.58 29.73 6.52
C ILE A 281 -12.19 30.84 7.36
N ASP A 282 -12.08 30.73 8.70
CA ASP A 282 -12.59 31.74 9.62
C ASP A 282 -11.78 33.05 9.48
N PRO A 283 -12.40 34.18 9.07
CA PRO A 283 -11.73 35.47 8.95
C PRO A 283 -11.23 36.03 10.30
N LYS A 284 -11.67 35.48 11.44
CA LYS A 284 -11.12 35.81 12.77
C LYS A 284 -9.75 35.18 13.00
N VAL A 285 -9.46 34.07 12.33
CA VAL A 285 -8.20 33.30 12.47
C VAL A 285 -7.24 33.58 11.32
N TRP A 286 -7.76 33.80 10.12
CA TRP A 286 -6.97 33.94 8.91
C TRP A 286 -7.09 35.34 8.30
N VAL A 287 -6.01 35.81 7.70
CA VAL A 287 -5.97 37.05 6.92
C VAL A 287 -5.41 36.76 5.53
N MET A 288 -6.11 37.21 4.50
CA MET A 288 -5.64 37.15 3.11
C MET A 288 -4.54 38.19 2.92
N VAL A 289 -3.39 37.76 2.40
CA VAL A 289 -2.20 38.62 2.22
C VAL A 289 -1.75 38.74 0.78
N LYS A 290 -2.18 37.83 -0.09
CA LYS A 290 -1.92 37.88 -1.53
C LYS A 290 -3.11 37.32 -2.29
N GLU A 291 -3.39 37.94 -3.43
CA GLU A 291 -4.38 37.52 -4.41
C GLU A 291 -3.80 37.66 -5.82
N GLU A 292 -4.07 36.69 -6.69
CA GLU A 292 -3.67 36.73 -8.11
C GLU A 292 -4.77 36.04 -8.95
N PHE A 293 -5.50 36.83 -9.73
CA PHE A 293 -6.61 36.35 -10.55
C PHE A 293 -6.14 35.80 -11.90
N HIS A 294 -6.72 34.68 -12.32
CA HIS A 294 -6.54 34.06 -13.62
C HIS A 294 -7.90 33.92 -14.31
N ASP A 295 -8.02 34.55 -15.47
CA ASP A 295 -9.23 34.45 -16.29
C ASP A 295 -9.25 33.14 -17.10
N ILE A 296 -10.39 32.86 -17.72
CA ILE A 296 -10.56 31.77 -18.68
C ILE A 296 -9.60 31.98 -19.85
N ASP A 297 -8.92 30.90 -20.26
CA ASP A 297 -8.06 30.88 -21.44
C ASP A 297 -8.19 29.55 -22.20
N GLU A 298 -7.37 29.35 -23.23
CA GLU A 298 -7.37 28.12 -24.04
C GLU A 298 -7.06 26.84 -23.24
N LYS A 299 -6.43 26.96 -22.06
CA LYS A 299 -6.01 25.84 -21.19
C LYS A 299 -6.91 25.66 -19.98
N HIS A 300 -7.63 26.70 -19.56
CA HIS A 300 -8.41 26.73 -18.33
C HIS A 300 -9.88 27.03 -18.63
N LYS A 301 -10.73 26.01 -18.47
CA LYS A 301 -12.18 26.11 -18.68
C LYS A 301 -12.88 27.02 -17.66
N TYR A 302 -12.30 27.19 -16.47
CA TYR A 302 -12.86 27.94 -15.36
C TYR A 302 -11.88 29.02 -14.93
N PRO A 303 -12.35 30.25 -14.61
CA PRO A 303 -11.50 31.25 -14.00
C PRO A 303 -11.18 30.82 -12.56
N PHE A 304 -10.01 31.19 -12.07
CA PHE A 304 -9.58 30.87 -10.71
C PHE A 304 -8.68 31.96 -10.13
N THR A 305 -8.58 32.00 -8.81
CA THR A 305 -7.70 32.94 -8.10
C THR A 305 -6.75 32.19 -7.18
N TYR A 306 -5.47 32.55 -7.23
CA TYR A 306 -4.52 32.16 -6.19
C TYR A 306 -4.65 33.09 -4.99
N LEU A 307 -4.92 32.50 -3.84
CA LEU A 307 -5.12 33.18 -2.56
C LEU A 307 -4.08 32.66 -1.57
N THR A 308 -3.38 33.58 -0.91
CA THR A 308 -2.49 33.25 0.20
C THR A 308 -3.07 33.82 1.47
N TYR A 309 -3.35 32.97 2.45
CA TYR A 309 -3.76 33.35 3.79
C TYR A 309 -2.63 33.10 4.79
N LYS A 310 -2.47 34.01 5.75
CA LYS A 310 -1.65 33.80 6.93
C LYS A 310 -2.52 33.73 8.16
N ARG A 311 -2.13 32.89 9.12
CA ARG A 311 -2.78 32.88 10.42
C ARG A 311 -2.49 34.20 11.14
N LYS A 312 -3.52 34.80 11.73
CA LYS A 312 -3.37 35.97 12.62
C LYS A 312 -2.57 35.54 13.85
N SER A 313 -1.57 36.34 14.18
CA SER A 313 -0.67 36.11 15.33
C SER A 313 -1.34 36.42 16.65
#